data_AF-A0A545UZ50-F1
#
_entry.id   AF-A0A545UZ50-F1
#
_cell.length_a   1.000
_cell.length_b   1.000
_cell.length_c   1.000
_cell.angle_alpha   90.00
_cell.angle_beta   90.00
_cell.angle_gamma   90.00
#
_symmetry.space_group_name_H-M   'P 1'
#
loop_
_entity.id
_entity.type
_entity.pdbx_description
1 polymer ?
#
loop_
_entity_poly.entity_id
_entity_poly.type
_entity_poly.pdbx_seq_one_letter_code
_entity_poly.pdbx_strand_id
1 'polypeptide(L)'
;MMAGGNTVASPQANLGDLGDLDEEHRNSFIKALLRILHTEVAELTYAEILDGIPTSASYFDFYYPQEGHPAISHTELCPGILDRTRQLRDQLDPRTLHFSSSVSQM
;
A
#
# COMPACT_ATOMS: atom_id res chain seq x y z
N MET A 1 21.83 51.70 -14.53
CA MET A 1 20.48 51.31 -14.11
C MET A 1 20.12 50.00 -14.79
N MET A 2 20.10 48.90 -14.05
CA MET A 2 19.26 47.74 -14.36
C MET A 2 18.87 47.10 -13.03
N ALA A 3 17.57 47.14 -12.77
CA ALA A 3 16.93 46.71 -11.54
C ALA A 3 16.52 45.23 -11.64
N GLY A 4 16.61 44.54 -10.50
CA GLY A 4 15.55 43.68 -9.99
C GLY A 4 15.20 42.42 -10.77
N GLY A 5 15.66 41.28 -10.27
CA GLY A 5 15.14 39.96 -10.58
C GLY A 5 15.44 38.98 -9.46
N ASN A 6 14.93 39.23 -8.26
CA ASN A 6 14.94 38.23 -7.18
C ASN A 6 13.95 37.12 -7.54
N THR A 7 14.41 36.05 -8.16
CA THR A 7 13.68 34.78 -8.14
C THR A 7 13.87 34.18 -6.75
N VAL A 8 12.90 34.45 -5.87
CA VAL A 8 12.74 33.69 -4.63
C VAL A 8 12.35 32.29 -5.05
N ALA A 9 13.31 31.36 -4.99
CA ALA A 9 12.99 29.95 -5.05
C ALA A 9 12.11 29.65 -3.83
N SER A 10 10.83 29.38 -4.08
CA SER A 10 9.94 28.82 -3.09
C SER A 10 10.60 27.58 -2.49
N PRO A 11 10.71 27.44 -1.15
CA PRO A 11 11.14 26.17 -0.58
C PRO A 11 10.08 25.15 -0.96
N GLN A 12 10.41 24.27 -1.90
CA GLN A 12 9.67 23.03 -2.05
C GLN A 12 9.90 22.28 -0.75
N ALA A 13 8.89 22.28 0.12
CA ALA A 13 8.88 21.45 1.31
C ALA A 13 8.88 19.98 0.84
N ASN A 14 10.07 19.40 0.70
CA ASN A 14 10.24 17.95 0.69
C ASN A 14 9.79 17.47 2.07
N LEU A 15 8.55 17.00 2.17
CA LEU A 15 8.09 16.28 3.36
C LEU A 15 8.62 14.86 3.20
N GLY A 16 9.36 14.40 4.22
CA GLY A 16 10.45 13.46 4.02
C GLY A 16 10.08 12.05 3.59
N ASP A 17 10.99 11.46 2.80
CA ASP A 17 11.02 10.06 2.45
C ASP A 17 11.55 9.21 3.63
N LEU A 18 11.51 7.88 3.56
CA LEU A 18 12.10 7.00 4.57
C LEU A 18 13.58 7.29 4.86
N GLY A 19 14.28 7.89 3.90
CA GLY A 19 15.66 8.35 4.05
C GLY A 19 15.85 9.54 5.00
N ASP A 20 14.79 10.31 5.25
CA ASP A 20 14.83 11.49 6.13
C ASP A 20 14.57 11.15 7.60
N LEU A 21 14.12 9.92 7.88
CA LEU A 21 13.99 9.39 9.24
C LEU A 21 15.34 8.94 9.78
N ASP A 22 15.58 9.19 11.07
CA ASP A 22 16.68 8.54 11.77
C ASP A 22 16.51 7.01 11.80
N GLU A 23 17.59 6.32 12.16
CA GLU A 23 17.62 4.87 12.14
C GLU A 23 16.57 4.22 13.05
N GLU A 24 16.29 4.81 14.22
CA GLU A 24 15.33 4.26 15.18
C GLU A 24 13.89 4.33 14.65
N HIS A 25 13.49 5.51 14.15
CA HIS A 25 12.17 5.71 13.57
C HIS A 25 11.99 4.87 12.31
N ARG A 26 13.00 4.82 11.44
CA ARG A 26 12.97 3.99 10.23
C ARG A 26 12.83 2.51 10.56
N ASN A 27 13.63 1.98 11.49
CA ASN A 27 13.55 0.57 11.88
C ASN A 27 12.21 0.23 12.55
N SER A 28 11.66 1.15 13.34
CA SER A 28 10.34 1.00 13.96
C SER A 28 9.23 0.93 12.91
N PHE A 29 9.27 1.81 11.91
CA PHE A 29 8.34 1.78 10.78
C PHE A 29 8.41 0.46 10.00
N ILE A 30 9.62 0.06 9.58
CA ILE A 30 9.86 -1.19 8.82
C ILE A 30 9.28 -2.38 9.58
N LYS A 31 9.58 -2.46 10.88
CA LYS A 31 9.09 -3.53 11.75
C LYS A 31 7.56 -3.53 11.87
N ALA A 32 6.94 -2.35 12.00
CA ALA A 32 5.49 -2.24 12.08
C ALA A 32 4.82 -2.68 10.76
N LEU A 33 5.32 -2.20 9.62
CA LEU A 33 4.81 -2.57 8.31
C LEU A 33 4.90 -4.08 8.08
N LEU A 34 6.07 -4.67 8.30
CA LEU A 34 6.24 -6.12 8.12
C LEU A 34 5.32 -6.94 9.03
N ARG A 35 5.06 -6.49 10.26
CA ARG A 35 4.10 -7.15 11.16
C ARG A 35 2.67 -7.08 10.63
N ILE A 36 2.24 -5.93 10.13
CA ILE A 36 0.93 -5.76 9.52
C ILE A 36 0.78 -6.70 8.32
N LEU A 37 1.80 -6.78 7.45
CA LEU A 37 1.79 -7.65 6.27
C LEU A 37 1.79 -9.16 6.60
N HIS A 38 2.15 -9.54 7.82
CA HIS A 38 2.05 -10.93 8.31
C HIS A 38 0.72 -11.24 9.00
N THR A 39 -0.19 -10.27 9.11
CA THR A 39 -1.54 -10.55 9.61
C THR A 39 -2.33 -11.32 8.55
N GLU A 40 -3.22 -12.20 9.01
CA GLU A 40 -4.09 -12.99 8.12
C GLU A 40 -4.96 -12.09 7.25
N VAL A 41 -5.52 -11.01 7.81
CA VAL A 41 -6.33 -10.06 7.05
C VAL A 41 -5.55 -9.41 5.91
N ALA A 42 -4.29 -9.01 6.13
CA ALA A 42 -3.46 -8.44 5.08
C ALA A 42 -3.09 -9.50 4.03
N GLU A 43 -2.69 -10.70 4.45
CA GLU A 43 -2.35 -11.80 3.54
C GLU A 43 -3.53 -12.14 2.62
N LEU A 44 -4.73 -12.34 3.18
CA LEU A 44 -5.94 -12.64 2.41
C LEU A 44 -6.33 -11.47 1.49
N THR A 45 -6.31 -10.24 1.99
CA THR A 45 -6.66 -9.06 1.17
C THR A 45 -5.73 -8.92 -0.04
N TYR A 46 -4.42 -9.04 0.15
CA TYR A 46 -3.48 -8.97 -0.97
C TYR A 46 -3.57 -10.18 -1.90
N ALA A 47 -3.89 -11.36 -1.36
CA ALA A 47 -4.14 -12.54 -2.17
C ALA A 47 -5.34 -12.36 -3.09
N GLU A 48 -6.47 -11.85 -2.59
CA GLU A 48 -7.64 -11.53 -3.41
C GLU A 48 -7.35 -10.49 -4.50
N ILE A 49 -6.54 -9.48 -4.19
CA ILE A 49 -6.08 -8.50 -5.19
C ILE A 49 -5.28 -9.18 -6.30
N LEU A 50 -4.37 -10.09 -5.94
CA LEU A 50 -3.55 -10.84 -6.91
C LEU A 50 -4.37 -11.86 -7.71
N ASP A 51 -5.42 -12.43 -7.11
CA ASP A 51 -6.39 -13.29 -7.77
C ASP A 51 -7.23 -12.53 -8.80
N GLY A 52 -7.34 -11.21 -8.60
CA GLY A 52 -8.08 -10.30 -9.49
C GLY A 52 -9.58 -10.24 -9.20
N ILE A 53 -10.05 -10.95 -8.18
CA ILE A 53 -11.45 -10.94 -7.74
C ILE A 53 -11.53 -11.29 -6.24
N PRO A 54 -12.35 -10.58 -5.43
CA PRO A 54 -12.52 -10.91 -4.02
C PRO A 54 -13.19 -12.26 -3.83
N THR A 55 -12.98 -12.89 -2.67
CA THR A 55 -13.85 -14.00 -2.27
C THR A 55 -15.28 -13.51 -2.04
N SER A 56 -16.25 -14.41 -2.10
CA SER A 56 -17.66 -14.10 -1.88
C SER A 56 -17.88 -13.53 -0.48
N ALA A 57 -17.15 -14.02 0.53
CA ALA A 57 -17.17 -13.48 1.88
C ALA A 57 -16.76 -12.00 1.89
N SER A 58 -15.57 -11.68 1.36
CA SER A 58 -15.08 -10.31 1.27
C SER A 58 -15.98 -9.41 0.43
N TYR A 59 -16.57 -9.94 -0.65
CA TYR A 59 -17.52 -9.19 -1.47
C TYR A 59 -18.78 -8.79 -0.68
N PHE A 60 -19.36 -9.71 0.11
CA PHE A 60 -20.58 -9.44 0.87
C PHE A 60 -20.38 -8.54 2.09
N ASP A 61 -19.15 -8.38 2.58
CA ASP A 61 -18.85 -7.43 3.66
C ASP A 61 -19.01 -5.96 3.23
N PHE A 62 -18.86 -5.68 1.93
CA PHE A 62 -18.86 -4.30 1.40
C PHE A 62 -19.97 -4.00 0.39
N TYR A 63 -20.49 -5.02 -0.28
CA TYR A 63 -21.45 -4.85 -1.38
C TYR A 63 -22.73 -5.65 -1.16
N TYR A 64 -23.85 -5.05 -1.57
CA TYR A 64 -25.09 -5.80 -1.70
C TYR A 64 -24.95 -6.85 -2.83
N PRO A 65 -25.44 -8.09 -2.65
CA PRO A 65 -25.39 -9.11 -3.69
C PRO A 65 -26.03 -8.62 -4.99
N GLN A 66 -25.28 -8.66 -6.09
CA GLN A 66 -25.78 -8.34 -7.43
C GLN A 66 -25.89 -9.64 -8.21
N GLU A 67 -27.12 -10.03 -8.60
CA GLU A 67 -27.32 -11.28 -9.35
C GLU A 67 -26.39 -11.36 -10.57
N GLY A 68 -25.71 -12.50 -10.71
CA GLY A 68 -24.76 -12.74 -11.80
C GLY A 68 -23.37 -12.15 -11.61
N HIS A 69 -23.08 -11.44 -10.51
CA HIS A 69 -21.74 -10.94 -10.24
C HIS A 69 -20.76 -12.11 -9.98
N PRO A 70 -19.60 -12.20 -10.67
CA PRO A 70 -18.70 -13.34 -10.57
C PRO A 70 -18.18 -13.64 -9.14
N ALA A 71 -18.06 -12.60 -8.30
CA ALA A 71 -17.58 -12.75 -6.92
C ALA A 71 -18.54 -13.58 -6.04
N ILE A 72 -19.82 -13.71 -6.40
CA ILE A 72 -20.80 -14.50 -5.63
C ILE A 72 -20.40 -15.98 -5.61
N SER A 73 -19.87 -16.49 -6.72
CA SER A 73 -19.43 -17.88 -6.85
C SER A 73 -17.96 -18.11 -6.51
N HIS A 74 -17.19 -17.04 -6.23
CA HIS A 74 -15.78 -17.12 -5.95
C HIS A 74 -15.54 -17.36 -4.46
N THR A 75 -15.68 -18.60 -3.98
CA THR A 75 -15.64 -18.90 -2.54
C THR A 75 -14.23 -19.12 -2.00
N GLU A 76 -13.28 -19.45 -2.88
CA GLU A 76 -11.91 -19.78 -2.53
C GLU A 76 -10.97 -19.10 -3.53
N LEU A 77 -9.78 -18.78 -3.09
CA LEU A 77 -8.74 -18.23 -3.96
C LEU A 77 -8.31 -19.24 -5.03
N CYS A 78 -7.89 -18.76 -6.20
CA CYS A 78 -7.33 -19.63 -7.22
C CYS A 78 -6.05 -20.34 -6.71
N PRO A 79 -5.78 -21.59 -7.16
CA PRO A 79 -4.62 -22.35 -6.73
C PRO A 79 -3.30 -21.59 -6.91
N GLY A 80 -2.49 -21.55 -5.84
CA GLY A 80 -1.15 -20.94 -5.85
C GLY A 80 -1.12 -19.43 -5.58
N ILE A 81 -2.26 -18.73 -5.50
CA ILE A 81 -2.29 -17.29 -5.22
C ILE A 81 -1.76 -16.98 -3.82
N LEU A 82 -2.09 -17.77 -2.80
CA LEU A 82 -1.55 -17.58 -1.44
C LEU A 82 -0.02 -17.71 -1.40
N ASP A 83 0.53 -18.71 -2.07
CA ASP A 83 1.98 -18.91 -2.11
C ASP A 83 2.68 -17.77 -2.86
N ARG A 84 2.07 -17.30 -3.96
CA ARG A 84 2.57 -16.13 -4.69
C ARG A 84 2.52 -14.86 -3.84
N THR A 85 1.47 -14.68 -3.05
CA THR A 85 1.30 -13.55 -2.12
C THR A 85 2.39 -13.54 -1.06
N ARG A 86 2.63 -14.70 -0.42
CA ARG A 86 3.72 -14.86 0.55
C ARG A 86 5.08 -14.60 -0.06
N GLN A 87 5.33 -15.12 -1.26
CA GLN A 87 6.57 -14.85 -1.99
C GLN A 87 6.79 -13.35 -2.25
N LEU A 88 5.75 -12.61 -2.65
CA LEU A 88 5.84 -11.17 -2.88
C LEU A 88 6.06 -10.40 -1.57
N ARG A 89 5.36 -10.78 -0.49
CA ARG A 89 5.58 -10.21 0.84
C ARG A 89 7.02 -10.39 1.30
N ASP A 90 7.57 -11.60 1.14
CA ASP A 90 8.92 -11.93 1.60
C ASP A 90 10.02 -11.28 0.74
N GLN A 91 9.69 -10.88 -0.49
CA GLN A 91 10.58 -10.13 -1.40
C GLN A 91 10.48 -8.61 -1.26
N LEU A 92 9.47 -8.09 -0.54
CA LEU A 92 9.31 -6.67 -0.32
C LEU A 92 10.51 -6.13 0.49
N ASP A 93 11.16 -5.10 -0.04
CA ASP A 93 12.08 -4.28 0.73
C ASP A 93 11.38 -2.97 1.12
N PRO A 94 10.92 -2.81 2.38
CA PRO A 94 10.26 -1.59 2.83
C PRO A 94 11.09 -0.31 2.64
N ARG A 95 12.42 -0.43 2.51
CA ARG A 95 13.32 0.72 2.33
C ARG A 95 13.22 1.34 0.94
N THR A 96 12.59 0.67 -0.02
CA THR A 96 12.37 1.20 -1.38
C THR A 96 11.02 1.88 -1.52
N LEU A 97 10.23 1.99 -0.45
CA LEU A 97 8.95 2.69 -0.46
C LEU A 97 9.20 4.20 -0.46
N HIS A 98 8.58 4.89 -1.40
CA HIS A 98 8.63 6.35 -1.49
C HIS A 98 7.27 6.94 -1.11
N PHE A 99 7.29 7.93 -0.23
CA PHE A 99 6.09 8.64 0.19
C PHE A 99 6.05 10.01 -0.47
N SER A 100 5.02 10.27 -1.29
CA SER A 100 4.83 11.60 -1.87
C SER A 100 4.28 12.56 -0.82
N SER A 101 4.96 13.68 -0.63
CA SER A 101 4.52 14.74 0.25
C SER A 101 3.43 15.63 -0.36
N SER A 102 2.26 15.07 -0.64
CA SER A 102 1.08 15.88 -0.92
C SER A 102 0.26 15.99 0.36
N VAL A 103 0.56 17.01 1.17
CA VAL A 103 -0.43 17.51 2.13
C VAL A 103 -1.47 18.25 1.30
N SER A 104 -2.57 17.57 0.94
CA SER A 104 -3.76 18.27 0.47
C SER A 104 -4.28 19.11 1.64
N GLN A 105 -4.00 20.41 1.60
CA GLN A 105 -4.66 21.39 2.44
C GLN A 105 -6.16 21.33 2.10
N MET A 106 -6.97 20.86 3.05
CA MET A 106 -8.41 21.13 3.09
C MET A 106 -8.66 22.50 3.71
#